data_AF-A0A7L3AG01-F1
#
_entry.id   AF-A0A7L3AG01-F1
#
_cell.length_a   1.000
_cell.length_b   1.000
_cell.length_c   1.000
_cell.angle_alpha   90.00
_cell.angle_beta   90.00
_cell.angle_gamma   90.00
#
_symmetry.space_group_name_H-M   'P 1'
#
loop_
_entity.id
_entity.type
_entity.pdbx_description
1 polymer ?
#
loop_
_entity_poly.entity_id
_entity_poly.type
_entity_poly.pdbx_seq_one_letter_code
_entity_poly.pdbx_strand_id
1 'polypeptide(L)' 'GPVAETFRAIQGAVTEEYVRSTQGVFQFELSGDGGGTWYIDLKSKGGSAGFGKPPETADVVMSMSSADFVKMFT' A
#
# COMPACT_ATOMS: atom_id res chain seq x y z
N GLY A 1 -4.87 13.94 -4.22
CA GLY A 1 -5.57 13.66 -2.95
C GLY A 1 -4.58 12.92 -2.08
N PRO A 2 -4.44 13.28 -0.79
CA PRO A 2 -3.30 12.87 0.04
C PRO A 2 -3.02 11.35 0.03
N VAL A 3 -4.05 10.52 0.15
CA VAL A 3 -3.92 9.05 0.10
C VAL A 3 -3.26 8.57 -1.20
N ALA A 4 -3.78 9.01 -2.35
CA ALA A 4 -3.26 8.62 -3.66
C ALA A 4 -1.82 9.12 -3.89
N GLU A 5 -1.47 10.27 -3.34
CA GLU A 5 -0.10 10.82 -3.40
C GLU A 5 0.85 10.01 -2.52
N THR A 6 0.45 9.61 -1.32
CA THR A 6 1.21 8.69 -0.45
C THR A 6 1.46 7.35 -1.16
N PHE A 7 0.45 6.73 -1.77
CA PHE A 7 0.65 5.47 -2.51
C PHE A 7 1.55 5.64 -3.74
N ARG A 8 1.50 6.77 -4.45
CA ARG A 8 2.47 7.06 -5.53
C ARG A 8 3.89 7.22 -5.01
N ALA A 9 4.07 7.89 -3.87
CA ALA A 9 5.38 8.03 -3.24
C ALA A 9 5.94 6.67 -2.83
N ILE A 10 5.10 5.81 -2.23
CA ILE A 10 5.46 4.42 -1.90
C ILE A 10 5.86 3.66 -3.17
N GLN A 11 5.04 3.68 -4.23
CA GLN A 11 5.34 3.03 -5.50
C GLN A 11 6.69 3.49 -6.10
N GLY A 12 7.02 4.77 -5.99
CA GLY A 12 8.29 5.32 -6.45
C GLY A 12 9.49 4.89 -5.60
N ALA A 13 9.26 4.48 -4.35
CA ALA A 13 10.27 3.99 -3.42
C ALA A 13 10.42 2.46 -3.42
N VAL A 14 9.50 1.71 -4.05
CA VAL A 14 9.60 0.25 -4.17
C VAL A 14 10.83 -0.11 -5.01
N THR A 15 11.65 -1.00 -4.47
CA THR A 15 12.84 -1.56 -5.15
C THR A 15 12.84 -3.07 -5.05
N GLU A 16 13.59 -3.75 -5.93
CA GLU A 16 13.76 -5.21 -5.87
C GLU A 16 14.36 -5.69 -4.54
N GLU A 17 15.16 -4.86 -3.87
CA GLU A 17 15.70 -5.16 -2.55
C GLU A 17 14.61 -5.23 -1.48
N TYR A 18 13.68 -4.26 -1.46
CA TYR A 18 12.55 -4.28 -0.54
C TYR A 18 11.60 -5.43 -0.82
N VAL A 19 11.39 -5.77 -2.10
CA VAL A 19 10.61 -6.97 -2.46
C VAL A 19 11.27 -8.23 -1.91
N ARG A 20 12.55 -8.43 -2.19
CA ARG A 20 13.29 -9.64 -1.76
C ARG A 20 13.38 -9.79 -0.24
N SER A 21 13.49 -8.68 0.50
CA SER A 21 13.62 -8.70 1.95
C SER A 21 12.29 -8.79 2.70
N THR A 22 11.20 -8.24 2.16
CA THR A 22 9.89 -8.18 2.84
C THR A 22 9.02 -9.39 2.53
N GLN A 23 8.93 -9.79 1.25
CA GLN A 23 8.19 -10.97 0.79
C GLN A 23 6.73 -11.03 1.28
N GLY A 24 6.04 -9.88 1.28
CA GLY A 24 4.68 -9.74 1.79
C GLY A 24 3.78 -8.84 0.96
N VAL A 25 2.49 -9.14 0.97
CA VAL A 25 1.41 -8.34 0.35
C VAL A 25 0.55 -7.73 1.46
N PHE A 26 0.44 -6.40 1.46
CA PHE A 26 -0.31 -5.62 2.43
C PHE A 26 -1.52 -4.97 1.78
N GLN A 27 -2.71 -5.20 2.34
CA GLN A 27 -3.94 -4.53 1.95
C GLN A 27 -4.34 -3.51 3.00
N PHE A 28 -4.80 -2.35 2.55
CA PHE A 28 -5.28 -1.25 3.37
C PHE A 28 -6.74 -1.00 3.06
N GLU A 29 -7.60 -1.12 4.07
CA GLU A 29 -9.00 -0.70 4.04
C GLU A 29 -9.10 0.66 4.72
N LEU A 30 -9.14 1.71 3.89
CA LEU A 30 -9.14 3.09 4.36
C LEU A 30 -10.55 3.66 4.39
N SER A 31 -10.89 4.33 5.49
CA SER A 31 -12.18 5.02 5.66
C SER A 31 -12.03 6.55 5.62
N GLY A 32 -13.10 7.25 5.23
CA GLY A 32 -13.11 8.71 5.12
C GLY A 32 -12.77 9.20 3.71
N ASP A 33 -12.37 10.48 3.61
CA ASP A 33 -12.09 11.11 2.31
C ASP A 33 -10.91 10.44 1.60
N GLY A 34 -11.06 10.18 0.30
CA GLY A 34 -10.08 9.41 -0.48
C GLY A 34 -9.85 7.97 0.00
N GLY A 35 -10.76 7.42 0.81
CA GLY A 35 -10.70 6.04 1.31
C GLY A 35 -10.95 4.97 0.22
N GLY A 36 -11.18 3.75 0.67
CA GLY A 36 -11.33 2.55 -0.17
C GLY A 36 -10.23 1.53 0.08
N THR A 37 -10.23 0.48 -0.73
CA THR A 37 -9.21 -0.57 -0.67
C THR A 37 -7.98 -0.17 -1.46
N TRP A 38 -6.81 -0.30 -0.86
CA TRP A 38 -5.51 -0.07 -1.48
C TRP A 38 -4.55 -1.20 -1.15
N TYR A 39 -3.42 -1.30 -1.85
CA TYR A 39 -2.43 -2.33 -1.59
C TYR A 39 -0.99 -1.87 -1.78
N ILE A 40 -0.07 -2.60 -1.13
CA ILE A 40 1.36 -2.62 -1.38
C ILE A 40 1.79 -4.08 -1.50
N ASP A 41 2.32 -4.45 -2.65
CA ASP A 41 2.89 -5.74 -2.96
C ASP A 41 4.41 -5.64 -2.96
N LEU A 42 5.03 -6.21 -1.94
CA LEU A 42 6.49 -6.38 -1.81
C LEU A 42 6.86 -7.86 -1.85
N LYS A 43 6.12 -8.65 -2.62
CA LYS A 43 6.34 -10.10 -2.75
C LYS A 43 6.57 -10.48 -4.21
N SER A 44 5.78 -9.91 -5.12
CA SER A 44 5.74 -10.35 -6.50
C SER A 44 6.55 -9.44 -7.43
N LYS A 45 7.36 -10.07 -8.29
CA LYS A 45 8.13 -9.41 -9.36
C LYS A 45 8.90 -8.18 -8.85
N GLY A 46 8.75 -7.02 -9.49
CA GLY A 46 9.39 -5.74 -9.11
C GLY A 46 8.63 -4.94 -8.05
N GLY A 47 7.60 -5.53 -7.42
CA GLY A 47 6.72 -4.89 -6.46
C GLY A 47 5.77 -3.87 -7.07
N SER A 48 4.68 -3.58 -6.37
CA SER A 48 3.67 -2.61 -6.83
C SER A 48 2.83 -2.06 -5.69
N ALA A 49 2.20 -0.91 -5.90
CA ALA A 49 1.25 -0.32 -4.96
C ALA A 49 0.16 0.42 -5.73
N GLY A 50 -1.08 0.37 -5.26
CA GLY A 50 -2.18 0.97 -6.00
C GLY A 50 -3.55 0.87 -5.35
N PHE A 51 -4.54 1.42 -6.04
CA PHE A 51 -5.94 1.38 -5.64
C PHE A 51 -6.59 0.05 -6.07
N GLY A 52 -7.44 -0.49 -5.21
CA GLY A 52 -8.13 -1.76 -5.38
C GLY A 52 -7.51 -2.89 -4.56
N LYS A 53 -8.00 -4.11 -4.81
CA LYS A 53 -7.48 -5.33 -4.18
C LYS A 53 -6.09 -5.67 -4.73
N PRO A 54 -5.20 -6.25 -3.91
CA PRO A 54 -3.91 -6.73 -4.39
C PRO A 54 -4.07 -7.82 -5.47
N PRO A 55 -3.06 -7.98 -6.34
CA PRO A 55 -3.05 -9.00 -7.39
C PRO A 55 -2.93 -10.43 -6.83
N GLU A 56 -2.36 -10.56 -5.63
CA GLU A 56 -2.25 -11.81 -4.87
C GLU A 56 -2.94 -11.68 -3.52
N THR A 57 -3.18 -12.81 -2.84
CA THR A 57 -3.77 -12.82 -1.50
C THR A 57 -2.94 -11.98 -0.53
N ALA A 58 -3.58 -11.03 0.15
CA ALA A 58 -2.92 -10.24 1.17
C ALA A 58 -2.46 -11.12 2.32
N ASP A 59 -1.19 -10.97 2.71
CA ASP A 59 -0.63 -11.58 3.92
C ASP A 59 -1.10 -10.81 5.17
N VAL A 60 -1.36 -9.50 5.02
CA VAL A 60 -1.83 -8.61 6.10
C VAL A 60 -2.92 -7.67 5.57
N VAL A 61 -4.01 -7.52 6.33
CA VAL A 61 -5.06 -6.52 6.09
C VAL A 61 -5.07 -5.51 7.23
N MET A 62 -4.88 -4.24 6.91
CA MET A 62 -4.90 -3.12 7.85
C MET A 62 -6.14 -2.26 7.61
N SER A 63 -6.85 -1.89 8.68
CA SER A 63 -8.03 -1.03 8.59
C SER A 63 -7.84 0.21 9.44
N MET A 64 -7.95 1.39 8.83
CA MET A 64 -7.74 2.68 9.51
C MET A 64 -8.43 3.84 8.79
N SER A 65 -8.37 5.04 9.37
CA SER A 65 -8.81 6.24 8.66
C SER A 65 -7.78 6.66 7.61
N SER A 66 -8.23 7.26 6.50
CA SER A 66 -7.35 7.87 5.50
C SER A 66 -6.41 8.91 6.13
N ALA A 67 -6.89 9.63 7.15
CA ALA A 67 -6.10 10.64 7.84
C ALA A 67 -4.93 10.04 8.64
N ASP A 68 -5.17 8.92 9.34
CA ASP A 68 -4.12 8.26 10.11
C ASP A 68 -3.12 7.53 9.21
N PHE A 69 -3.59 6.96 8.09
CA PHE A 69 -2.69 6.40 7.08
C PHE A 69 -1.70 7.44 6.56
N VAL A 70 -2.17 8.63 6.16
CA VAL A 70 -1.28 9.69 5.64
C VAL A 70 -0.24 10.11 6.68
N LYS A 71 -0.62 10.24 7.96
CA LYS A 71 0.30 10.59 9.06
C LYS A 71 1.40 9.56 9.31
N MET A 72 1.26 8.30 8.90
CA MET A 72 2.35 7.32 9.03
C MET A 72 3.54 7.64 8.11
N PHE A 73 3.33 8.45 7.08
CA PHE A 73 4.31 8.73 6.02
C PHE A 73 4.67 10.23 5.89
N THR A 74 4.18 11.09 6.78
CA THR A 74 4.45 12.55 6.83
C THR A 74 4.73 12.98 8.26
#